data_AF-K1RA45-F1
#
_entry.id   AF-K1RA45-F1
#
_cell.length_a   1.000
_cell.length_b   1.000
_cell.length_c   1.000
_cell.angle_alpha   90.00
_cell.angle_beta   90.00
_cell.angle_gamma   90.00
#
_symmetry.space_group_name_H-M   'P 1'
#
loop_
_entity.id
_entity.type
_entity.pdbx_description
1 polymer ?
#
loop_
_entity_poly.entity_id
_entity_poly.type
_entity_poly.pdbx_seq_one_letter_code
_entity_poly.pdbx_strand_id
1 'polypeptide(L)'
;MDVFEGWEGYLPKLEANWRTLISPQDTVILAGDTSWAMKLEDTKTDFAFIQNLPGQKWLLKGNHDYWWTTARKMERYLTENGFDTMHILHNNACMVGDYA
;
A
#
# COMPACT_ATOMS: atom_id res chain seq x y z
N MET A 1 -11.50 4.40 9.71
CA MET A 1 -11.53 4.11 11.16
C MET A 1 -12.20 5.21 11.99
N ASP A 2 -12.47 6.41 11.44
CA ASP A 2 -13.03 7.54 12.21
C ASP A 2 -14.41 7.30 12.86
N VAL A 3 -15.09 6.20 12.53
CA VAL A 3 -16.36 5.80 13.15
C VAL A 3 -16.18 5.18 14.54
N PHE A 4 -14.96 4.79 14.90
CA PHE A 4 -14.63 4.20 16.20
C PHE A 4 -14.07 5.28 17.14
N GLU A 5 -14.58 5.32 18.36
CA GLU A 5 -14.10 6.24 19.39
C GLU A 5 -12.58 6.11 19.60
N GLY A 6 -11.89 7.24 19.67
CA GLY A 6 -10.43 7.31 19.85
C GLY A 6 -9.62 7.21 18.55
N TRP A 7 -10.28 6.98 17.41
CA TRP A 7 -9.65 6.96 16.08
C TRP A 7 -9.82 8.26 15.31
N GLU A 8 -10.34 9.32 15.93
CA GLU A 8 -10.59 10.58 15.27
C GLU A 8 -9.29 11.18 14.72
N GLY A 9 -9.28 11.44 13.41
CA GLY A 9 -8.14 12.04 12.74
C GLY A 9 -6.91 11.13 12.69
N TYR A 10 -7.09 9.80 12.75
CA TYR A 10 -5.99 8.85 12.61
C TYR A 10 -5.27 9.01 11.26
N LEU A 11 -6.01 9.28 10.18
CA LEU A 11 -5.45 9.33 8.84
C LEU A 11 -4.50 10.53 8.65
N PRO A 12 -4.85 11.78 9.04
CA PRO A 12 -3.89 12.90 9.06
C PRO A 12 -2.66 12.66 9.94
N LYS A 13 -2.82 12.00 11.11
CA LYS A 13 -1.69 11.67 11.99
C LYS A 13 -0.75 10.66 11.33
N LEU A 14 -1.29 9.65 10.66
CA LEU A 14 -0.53 8.66 9.91
C LEU A 14 0.24 9.32 8.77
N GLU A 15 -0.42 10.16 7.97
CA GLU A 15 0.22 10.88 6.87
C GLU A 15 1.35 11.79 7.35
N ALA A 16 1.11 12.59 8.40
CA ALA A 16 2.12 13.50 8.94
C ALA A 16 3.38 12.75 9.42
N ASN A 17 3.20 11.63 10.13
CA ASN A 17 4.31 10.79 10.58
C ASN A 17 5.04 10.15 9.39
N TRP A 18 4.32 9.63 8.40
CA TRP A 18 4.93 9.05 7.20
C TRP A 18 5.81 10.07 6.48
N ARG A 19 5.27 11.27 6.22
CA ARG A 19 6.01 12.35 5.52
C ARG A 19 7.20 12.89 6.31
N THR A 20 7.19 12.73 7.64
CA THR A 20 8.33 13.11 8.50
C THR A 20 9.47 12.11 8.41
N LEU A 21 9.15 10.82 8.24
CA LEU A 21 10.13 9.73 8.36
C LEU A 21 10.63 9.18 7.03
N ILE A 22 9.81 9.24 5.98
CA ILE A 22 10.05 8.54 4.72
C ILE A 22 10.39 9.54 3.62
N SER A 23 11.54 9.33 2.97
CA SER A 23 11.98 10.05 1.77
C SER A 23 11.56 9.32 0.49
N PRO A 24 11.58 9.99 -0.68
CA PRO A 24 11.27 9.35 -1.96
C PRO A 24 12.19 8.17 -2.34
N GLN A 25 13.39 8.09 -1.75
CA GLN A 25 14.37 7.04 -2.04
C GLN A 25 14.20 5.79 -1.16
N ASP A 26 13.38 5.88 -0.11
CA ASP A 26 13.17 4.77 0.82
C ASP A 26 12.19 3.74 0.25
N THR A 27 12.37 2.48 0.67
CA THR A 27 11.41 1.41 0.43
C THR A 27 10.66 1.09 1.71
N VAL A 28 9.33 1.15 1.66
CA VAL A 28 8.45 0.79 2.77
C VAL A 28 7.75 -0.52 2.48
N ILE A 29 7.89 -1.48 3.39
CA ILE A 29 7.17 -2.74 3.33
C ILE A 29 5.80 -2.55 3.98
N LEU A 30 4.74 -2.63 3.18
CA LEU A 30 3.36 -2.66 3.65
C LEU A 30 2.94 -4.11 3.88
N ALA A 31 3.00 -4.53 5.13
CA ALA A 31 2.79 -5.92 5.55
C ALA A 31 1.32 -6.37 5.56
N GLY A 32 0.54 -5.96 4.56
CA GLY A 32 -0.87 -6.34 4.40
C GLY A 32 -1.86 -5.48 5.19
N ASP A 33 -3.12 -5.89 5.12
CA ASP A 33 -4.27 -5.28 5.80
C ASP A 33 -4.38 -3.77 5.50
N THR A 34 -4.19 -3.44 4.23
CA THR A 34 -4.03 -2.07 3.74
C THR A 34 -5.38 -1.40 3.44
N SER A 35 -6.41 -2.19 3.17
CA SER A 35 -7.76 -1.73 2.91
C SER A 35 -8.79 -2.68 3.49
N TRP A 36 -9.90 -2.12 3.97
CA TRP A 36 -11.09 -2.86 4.40
C TRP A 36 -12.06 -3.19 3.26
N ALA A 37 -11.74 -2.79 2.03
CA ALA A 37 -12.57 -3.10 0.88
C ALA A 37 -12.73 -4.62 0.66
N MET A 38 -13.87 -5.02 0.13
CA MET A 38 -14.11 -6.45 -0.18
C MET A 38 -13.68 -6.80 -1.61
N LYS A 39 -13.56 -5.81 -2.50
CA LYS A 39 -13.21 -5.98 -3.91
C LYS A 39 -12.08 -5.03 -4.29
N LEU A 40 -11.27 -5.44 -5.26
CA LEU A 40 -10.08 -4.69 -5.68
C LEU A 40 -10.44 -3.30 -6.24
N GLU A 41 -11.51 -3.21 -7.03
CA GLU A 41 -11.98 -1.94 -7.60
C GLU A 41 -12.34 -0.89 -6.54
N ASP A 42 -12.82 -1.33 -5.37
CA ASP A 42 -13.23 -0.47 -4.27
C ASP A 42 -12.04 0.06 -3.45
N THR A 43 -10.83 -0.49 -3.65
CA THR A 43 -9.59 -0.07 -2.95
C THR A 43 -8.98 1.21 -3.51
N LYS A 44 -9.53 1.78 -4.58
CA LYS A 44 -8.87 2.83 -5.37
C LYS A 44 -8.49 4.06 -4.54
N THR A 45 -9.37 4.50 -3.65
CA THR A 45 -9.12 5.67 -2.79
C THR A 45 -8.00 5.39 -1.79
N ASP A 46 -7.96 4.18 -1.21
CA ASP A 46 -6.93 3.79 -0.25
C ASP A 46 -5.56 3.69 -0.94
N PHE A 47 -5.50 3.07 -2.12
CA PHE A 47 -4.27 2.98 -2.91
C PHE A 47 -3.83 4.35 -3.42
N ALA A 48 -4.76 5.23 -3.82
CA ALA A 48 -4.42 6.59 -4.22
C ALA A 48 -3.85 7.41 -3.05
N PHE A 49 -4.37 7.23 -1.83
CA PHE A 49 -3.80 7.85 -0.64
C PHE A 49 -2.35 7.39 -0.42
N ILE A 50 -2.10 6.08 -0.48
CA ILE A 50 -0.76 5.51 -0.28
C ILE A 50 0.20 5.91 -1.39
N GLN A 51 -0.26 5.93 -2.66
CA GLN A 51 0.52 6.39 -3.81
C GLN A 51 1.09 7.79 -3.56
N ASN A 52 0.29 8.68 -2.97
CA ASN A 52 0.67 10.07 -2.70
C ASN A 52 1.64 10.26 -1.52
N LEU A 53 1.94 9.19 -0.78
CA LEU A 53 2.97 9.20 0.26
C LEU A 53 4.37 9.02 -0.37
N PRO A 54 5.44 9.57 0.20
CA PRO A 54 6.80 9.35 -0.31
C PRO A 54 7.27 7.89 -0.14
N GLY A 55 8.27 7.52 -0.92
CA GLY A 55 8.92 6.21 -0.93
C GLY A 55 8.33 5.23 -1.95
N GLN A 56 9.05 4.14 -2.20
CA GLN A 56 8.55 2.94 -2.87
C GLN A 56 7.78 2.08 -1.86
N LYS A 57 6.65 1.47 -2.26
CA LYS A 57 5.82 0.66 -1.36
C LYS A 57 5.77 -0.76 -1.89
N TRP A 58 6.21 -1.71 -1.08
CA TRP A 58 6.13 -3.13 -1.42
C TRP A 58 5.03 -3.78 -0.61
N LEU A 59 4.01 -4.26 -1.30
CA LEU A 59 2.77 -4.74 -0.68
C LEU A 59 2.83 -6.26 -0.54
N LEU A 60 2.63 -6.72 0.70
CA LEU A 60 2.31 -8.11 1.00
C LEU A 60 0.81 -8.27 1.17
N LYS A 61 0.34 -9.51 1.03
CA LYS A 61 -1.05 -9.86 1.34
C LYS A 61 -1.21 -10.05 2.85
N GLY A 62 -2.12 -9.28 3.45
CA GLY A 62 -2.63 -9.49 4.78
C GLY A 62 -3.78 -10.50 4.83
N ASN A 63 -4.14 -10.92 6.05
CA ASN A 63 -5.21 -11.88 6.26
C ASN A 63 -6.61 -11.29 6.06
N HIS A 64 -6.77 -9.97 6.19
CA HIS A 64 -8.04 -9.26 5.97
C HIS A 64 -8.13 -8.58 4.59
N ASP A 65 -7.10 -8.70 3.75
CA ASP A 65 -7.14 -8.22 2.37
C ASP A 65 -8.00 -9.13 1.48
N TYR A 66 -9.32 -9.14 1.71
CA TYR A 66 -10.27 -9.92 0.92
C TYR A 66 -10.37 -9.45 -0.53
N TRP A 67 -10.04 -8.18 -0.77
CA TRP A 67 -9.91 -7.58 -2.10
C TRP A 67 -8.74 -8.15 -2.91
N TRP A 68 -7.76 -8.80 -2.27
CA TRP A 68 -6.58 -9.33 -2.95
C TRP A 68 -6.95 -10.49 -3.88
N THR A 69 -6.45 -10.46 -5.12
CA THR A 69 -6.72 -11.50 -6.12
C THR A 69 -5.46 -12.30 -6.47
N THR A 70 -4.95 -12.19 -7.70
CA THR A 70 -3.67 -12.79 -8.11
C THR A 70 -2.65 -11.70 -8.31
N ALA A 71 -1.35 -12.00 -8.12
CA ALA A 71 -0.28 -11.03 -8.35
C ALA A 71 -0.41 -10.34 -9.73
N ARG A 72 -0.69 -11.10 -10.80
CA ARG A 72 -0.89 -10.55 -12.14
C ARG A 72 -2.07 -9.56 -12.25
N LYS A 73 -3.18 -9.84 -11.56
CA LYS A 73 -4.34 -8.94 -11.54
C LYS A 73 -4.04 -7.67 -10.72
N MET A 74 -3.31 -7.83 -9.62
CA MET A 74 -2.83 -6.72 -8.80
C MET A 74 -1.90 -5.79 -9.59
N GLU A 75 -0.86 -6.33 -10.24
CA GLU A 75 0.08 -5.56 -11.07
C GLU A 75 -0.62 -4.79 -12.19
N ARG A 76 -1.59 -5.43 -12.86
CA ARG A 76 -2.41 -4.75 -13.86
C ARG A 76 -3.21 -3.61 -13.25
N TYR A 77 -3.83 -3.83 -12.09
CA TYR A 77 -4.59 -2.80 -11.40
C TYR A 77 -3.74 -1.59 -11.01
N LEU A 78 -2.52 -1.82 -10.49
CA LEU A 78 -1.56 -0.75 -10.20
C LEU A 78 -1.22 0.05 -11.46
N THR A 79 -0.91 -0.66 -12.55
CA THR A 79 -0.55 -0.05 -13.85
C THR A 79 -1.70 0.79 -14.43
N GLU A 80 -2.92 0.23 -14.47
CA GLU A 80 -4.11 0.90 -15.03
C GLU A 80 -4.52 2.15 -14.24
N ASN A 81 -4.19 2.24 -12.95
CA ASN A 81 -4.48 3.40 -12.10
C ASN A 81 -3.29 4.36 -11.96
N GLY A 82 -2.15 4.09 -12.59
CA GLY A 82 -0.96 4.94 -12.50
C GLY A 82 -0.29 4.92 -11.12
N PHE A 83 -0.40 3.81 -10.39
CA PHE A 83 0.25 3.61 -9.09
C PHE A 83 1.68 3.08 -9.28
N ASP A 84 2.55 3.95 -9.77
CA ASP A 84 3.92 3.64 -10.21
C ASP A 84 4.96 3.52 -9.09
N THR A 85 4.59 3.83 -7.84
CA THR A 85 5.47 3.68 -6.66
C THR A 85 5.16 2.42 -5.85
N MET A 86 4.35 1.51 -6.40
CA MET A 86 3.89 0.31 -5.72
C MET A 86 4.34 -0.95 -6.44
N HIS A 87 4.77 -1.95 -5.67
CA HIS A 87 5.18 -3.26 -6.17
C HIS A 87 4.58 -4.37 -5.33
N ILE A 88 4.22 -5.50 -5.97
CA ILE A 88 3.70 -6.66 -5.26
C ILE A 88 4.86 -7.55 -4.79
N LEU A 89 4.97 -7.72 -3.48
CA LEU A 89 5.89 -8.66 -2.83
C LEU A 89 5.09 -9.86 -2.31
N HIS A 90 4.88 -10.86 -3.17
CA HIS A 90 4.10 -12.05 -2.83
C HIS A 90 4.63 -13.28 -3.59
N ASN A 91 5.24 -14.22 -2.84
CA ASN A 91 5.89 -15.42 -3.38
C ASN A 91 6.95 -15.12 -4.46
N ASN A 92 7.60 -13.97 -4.35
CA ASN A 92 8.68 -13.50 -5.21
C ASN A 92 9.77 -12.82 -4.35
N ALA A 93 10.81 -12.32 -5.02
CA ALA A 93 11.88 -11.53 -4.44
C ALA A 93 12.06 -10.24 -5.23
N CYS A 94 12.63 -9.22 -4.59
CA CYS A 94 12.92 -7.93 -5.18
C CYS A 94 14.37 -7.56 -4.89
N MET A 95 15.02 -6.92 -5.85
CA MET A 95 16.43 -6.51 -5.71
C MET A 95 16.56 -5.37 -4.70
N VAL A 96 17.56 -5.46 -3.82
CA VAL A 96 18.03 -4.37 -2.98
C VAL A 96 19.54 -4.25 -3.18
N GLY A 97 19.94 -3.23 -3.94
CA GLY A 97 21.32 -3.15 -4.45
C GLY A 97 21.65 -4.38 -5.29
N ASP A 98 22.70 -5.10 -4.90
CA ASP A 98 23.21 -6.28 -5.62
C ASP A 98 22.62 -7.62 -5.10
N TYR A 99 21.63 -7.58 -4.20
CA TYR A 99 21.08 -8.75 -3.53
C TYR A 99 19.59 -8.98 -3.85
N ALA A 100 19.19 -10.26 -3.88
CA ALA A 100 17.81 -10.73 -4.03
C ALA A 100 17.42 -11.65 -2.87
#